data_AF-A0A3E0N3D8-F1
#
_entry.id   AF-A0A3E0N3D8-F1
#
_cell.length_a   1.000
_cell.length_b   1.000
_cell.length_c   1.000
_cell.angle_alpha   90.00
_cell.angle_beta   90.00
_cell.angle_gamma   90.00
#
_symmetry.space_group_name_H-M   'P 1'
#
loop_
_entity.id
_entity.type
_entity.pdbx_description
1 polymer ?
#
loop_
_entity_poly.entity_id
_entity_poly.type
_entity_poly.pdbx_seq_one_letter_code
_entity_poly.pdbx_strand_id
1 'polypeptide(L)'
;MLILAALARWRSRGGNLGFRVRYVTAPSAFGAPFKQPEYPPNNRRNSIGDENMLVWLASYPRSGNGFAREVLEGVYGVRSYTIYDDGTPSSLAARRQTVAEVAAEDEHCFVKTHDRPGDDDYPTLYLVRDGRDSLVSYAWFHLTVDRQLDRAAISSKLFRGTLRNLITEKRSPFATWSTHVDAWLGRPRTAMVRFEQLIEAPQATLTEAVAQLKLPLEPIAEARVPTFAELHRQEPHKYRRGHVGSWRDEFPVELLDLFWQEHGNMMQLLGYGEDSTNLAIDAPWRAAAG
;
A
#
# COMPACT_ATOMS: atom_id res chain seq x y z
N MET A 1 23.03 37.73 8.66
CA MET A 1 24.27 38.10 7.97
C MET A 1 25.50 37.48 8.67
N LEU A 2 25.52 36.15 8.84
CA LEU A 2 26.55 35.44 9.63
C LEU A 2 26.82 34.00 9.14
N ILE A 3 26.62 33.71 7.85
CA ILE A 3 26.95 32.39 7.25
C ILE A 3 27.59 32.59 5.86
N LEU A 4 28.57 33.48 5.74
CA LEU A 4 29.36 33.63 4.50
C LEU A 4 30.88 33.62 4.72
N ALA A 5 31.37 33.41 5.96
CA ALA A 5 32.80 33.44 6.27
C ALA A 5 33.48 32.06 6.41
N ALA A 6 32.73 30.94 6.39
CA ALA A 6 33.31 29.61 6.65
C ALA A 6 33.76 28.82 5.39
N LEU A 7 33.39 29.26 4.19
CA LEU A 7 33.69 28.52 2.94
C LEU A 7 35.01 28.91 2.25
N ALA A 8 35.74 29.90 2.77
CA ALA A 8 36.97 30.40 2.14
C ALA A 8 38.29 29.80 2.68
N ARG A 9 38.25 28.85 3.63
CA ARG A 9 39.48 28.27 4.24
C ARG A 9 39.70 26.78 4.05
N TRP A 10 38.90 26.10 3.23
CA TRP A 10 39.04 24.64 3.01
C TRP A 10 39.66 24.26 1.64
N ARG A 11 40.29 25.19 0.92
CA ARG A 11 40.85 24.93 -0.41
C ARG A 11 42.39 24.79 -0.46
N SER A 12 43.05 24.42 0.64
CA SER A 12 44.53 24.37 0.66
C SER A 12 45.20 23.17 1.35
N ARG A 13 44.50 22.06 1.57
CA ARG A 13 45.18 20.82 2.02
C ARG A 13 44.73 19.63 1.19
N GLY A 14 45.56 19.29 0.20
CA GLY A 14 45.45 18.08 -0.57
C GLY A 14 45.50 16.85 0.34
N GLY A 15 44.36 16.18 0.45
CA GLY A 15 44.20 14.91 1.13
C GLY A 15 43.28 14.06 0.29
N ASN A 16 43.88 13.14 -0.46
CA ASN A 16 43.19 12.21 -1.34
C ASN A 16 42.59 11.10 -0.45
N LEU A 17 41.34 11.26 0.02
CA LEU A 17 40.53 10.15 0.53
C LEU A 17 39.37 9.94 -0.44
N GLY A 18 39.55 8.96 -1.33
CA GLY A 18 38.48 8.48 -2.21
C GLY A 18 37.40 7.79 -1.40
N PHE A 19 36.37 8.52 -0.99
CA PHE A 19 35.08 7.93 -0.66
C PHE A 19 34.38 7.53 -1.97
N ARG A 20 34.69 6.32 -2.45
CA ARG A 20 33.81 5.62 -3.39
C ARG A 20 32.55 5.23 -2.59
N VAL A 21 31.51 6.05 -2.66
CA VAL A 21 30.17 5.60 -2.31
C VAL A 21 29.76 4.56 -3.36
N ARG A 22 29.89 3.28 -3.01
CA ARG A 22 29.29 2.21 -3.80
C ARG A 22 27.79 2.24 -3.53
N TYR A 23 27.06 2.96 -4.38
CA TYR A 23 25.62 2.80 -4.45
C TYR A 23 25.34 1.42 -5.06
N VAL A 24 24.87 0.49 -4.23
CA VAL A 24 24.37 -0.80 -4.68
C VAL A 24 23.07 -0.51 -5.42
N THR A 25 23.10 -0.69 -6.74
CA THR A 25 21.91 -0.69 -7.60
C THR A 25 20.95 -1.77 -7.12
N ALA A 26 19.77 -1.38 -6.63
CA ALA A 26 18.67 -2.33 -6.46
C ALA A 26 18.24 -2.82 -7.87
N PRO A 27 18.04 -4.14 -8.08
CA PRO A 27 17.58 -4.64 -9.36
C PRO A 27 16.17 -4.13 -9.65
N SER A 28 15.92 -3.77 -10.92
CA SER A 28 14.59 -3.42 -11.39
C SER A 28 13.58 -4.53 -11.09
N ALA A 29 12.45 -4.20 -10.48
CA ALA A 29 11.33 -5.12 -10.23
C ALA A 29 10.72 -5.74 -11.50
N PHE A 30 11.16 -5.28 -12.69
CA PHE A 30 10.83 -5.87 -13.98
C PHE A 30 12.04 -6.64 -14.53
N GLY A 31 12.34 -7.83 -14.01
CA GLY A 31 13.30 -8.74 -14.66
C GLY A 31 14.12 -9.67 -13.77
N ALA A 32 14.16 -9.47 -12.44
CA ALA A 32 14.76 -10.46 -11.54
C ALA A 32 13.76 -11.60 -11.26
N PRO A 33 14.19 -12.87 -11.16
CA PRO A 33 13.31 -13.94 -10.71
C PRO A 33 12.82 -13.62 -9.29
N PHE A 34 11.53 -13.34 -9.17
CA PHE A 34 10.85 -13.19 -7.89
C PHE A 34 10.87 -14.54 -7.18
N LYS A 35 11.64 -14.66 -6.09
CA LYS A 35 11.41 -15.75 -5.13
C LYS A 35 10.19 -15.36 -4.31
N GLN A 36 9.13 -16.18 -4.36
CA GLN A 36 8.05 -16.06 -3.39
C GLN A 36 8.66 -16.09 -1.98
N PRO A 37 8.24 -15.22 -1.06
CA PRO A 37 8.58 -15.39 0.34
C PRO A 37 8.11 -16.78 0.78
N GLU A 38 8.97 -17.52 1.49
CA GLU A 38 8.55 -18.80 2.07
C GLU A 38 7.51 -18.51 3.15
N TYR A 39 6.25 -18.80 2.83
CA TYR A 39 5.15 -18.74 3.79
C TYR A 39 5.31 -19.91 4.76
N PRO A 40 5.22 -19.69 6.09
CA PRO A 40 5.26 -20.79 7.02
C PRO A 40 4.10 -21.75 6.72
N PRO A 41 4.34 -23.08 6.70
CA PRO A 41 3.27 -24.04 6.56
C PRO A 41 2.26 -23.85 7.68
N ASN A 42 0.96 -23.90 7.34
CA ASN A 42 -0.13 -23.72 8.28
C ASN A 42 -0.22 -24.92 9.24
N ASN A 43 0.68 -24.98 10.23
CA ASN A 43 0.70 -26.02 11.26
C ASN A 43 -0.11 -25.61 12.51
N ARG A 44 -0.70 -24.41 12.54
CA ARG A 44 -1.61 -23.99 13.60
C ARG A 44 -2.95 -23.64 12.97
N ARG A 45 -3.94 -24.52 13.11
CA ARG A 45 -5.33 -24.10 12.96
C ARG A 45 -5.58 -23.08 14.06
N ASN A 46 -5.40 -21.79 13.78
CA ASN A 46 -5.60 -20.75 14.76
C ASN A 46 -7.09 -20.67 15.09
N SER A 47 -7.47 -21.42 16.13
CA SER A 47 -8.78 -21.32 16.76
C SER A 47 -9.01 -19.90 17.26
N ILE A 48 -10.28 -19.48 17.27
CA ILE A 48 -10.71 -18.25 17.93
C ILE A 48 -10.24 -18.34 19.39
N GLY A 49 -9.22 -17.54 19.77
CA GLY A 49 -8.60 -17.56 21.10
C GLY A 49 -7.07 -17.66 21.15
N ASP A 50 -6.36 -17.78 20.03
CA ASP A 50 -4.89 -17.69 20.05
C ASP A 50 -4.41 -16.28 20.39
N GLU A 51 -3.63 -16.18 21.47
CA GLU A 51 -3.10 -14.92 22.04
C GLU A 51 -2.11 -14.20 21.10
N ASN A 52 -1.50 -14.90 20.14
CA ASN A 52 -0.66 -14.29 19.09
C ASN A 52 -1.36 -14.37 17.72
N MET A 53 -1.93 -13.25 17.27
CA MET A 53 -2.67 -13.19 16.00
C MET A 53 -1.98 -12.30 14.96
N LEU A 54 -1.48 -12.93 13.91
CA LEU A 54 -1.05 -12.26 12.69
C LEU A 54 -2.28 -11.83 11.87
N VAL A 55 -2.30 -10.57 11.43
CA VAL A 55 -3.33 -10.02 10.56
C VAL A 55 -2.70 -9.46 9.30
N TRP A 56 -3.14 -9.90 8.13
CA TRP A 56 -2.72 -9.32 6.88
C TRP A 56 -3.32 -7.93 6.70
N LEU A 57 -2.46 -6.94 6.45
CA LEU A 57 -2.85 -5.64 5.92
C LEU A 57 -2.52 -5.62 4.43
N ALA A 58 -3.41 -6.19 3.63
CA ALA A 58 -3.19 -6.44 2.21
C ALA A 58 -3.81 -5.35 1.34
N SER A 59 -3.21 -5.07 0.19
CA SER A 59 -3.75 -4.09 -0.77
C SER A 59 -3.07 -4.20 -2.12
N TYR A 60 -3.77 -3.92 -3.21
CA TYR A 60 -3.08 -3.60 -4.47
C TYR A 60 -2.21 -2.35 -4.26
N PRO A 61 -1.01 -2.24 -4.87
CA PRO A 61 -0.15 -1.07 -4.72
C PRO A 61 -0.92 0.24 -4.84
N ARG A 62 -0.63 1.16 -3.92
CA ARG A 62 -1.19 2.52 -3.87
C ARG A 62 -2.69 2.63 -3.51
N SER A 63 -3.25 1.62 -2.84
CA SER A 63 -4.63 1.63 -2.31
C SER A 63 -4.77 2.06 -0.84
N GLY A 64 -3.75 2.72 -0.26
CA GLY A 64 -3.87 3.34 1.08
C GLY A 64 -3.20 2.62 2.26
N ASN A 65 -2.42 1.57 2.01
CA ASN A 65 -1.76 0.77 3.07
C ASN A 65 -0.94 1.61 4.06
N GLY A 66 -0.12 2.53 3.55
CA GLY A 66 0.67 3.43 4.39
C GLY A 66 -0.18 4.22 5.36
N PHE A 67 -1.30 4.79 4.90
CA PHE A 67 -2.19 5.55 5.75
C PHE A 67 -2.91 4.67 6.78
N ALA A 68 -3.40 3.50 6.38
CA ALA A 68 -4.04 2.56 7.30
C ALA A 68 -3.10 2.15 8.45
N ARG A 69 -1.81 1.96 8.18
CA ARG A 69 -0.80 1.65 9.22
C ARG A 69 -0.69 2.76 10.26
N GLU A 70 -0.61 4.01 9.82
CA GLU A 70 -0.55 5.18 10.72
C GLU A 70 -1.81 5.30 11.57
N VAL A 71 -2.99 5.01 10.99
CA VAL A 71 -4.27 5.01 11.73
C VAL A 71 -4.31 3.85 12.72
N LEU A 72 -3.92 2.63 12.34
CA LEU A 72 -3.90 1.48 13.25
C LEU A 72 -2.99 1.72 14.44
N GLU A 73 -1.79 2.25 14.21
CA GLU A 73 -0.87 2.59 15.30
C GLU A 73 -1.44 3.69 16.19
N GLY A 74 -1.96 4.77 15.59
CA GLY A 74 -2.49 5.89 16.34
C GLY A 74 -3.79 5.61 17.10
N VAL A 75 -4.60 4.64 16.64
CA VAL A 75 -5.88 4.27 17.26
C VAL A 75 -5.74 3.09 18.22
N TYR A 76 -4.93 2.07 17.89
CA TYR A 76 -4.83 0.83 18.66
C TYR A 76 -3.48 0.62 19.34
N GLY A 77 -2.48 1.48 19.09
CA GLY A 77 -1.13 1.30 19.60
C GLY A 77 -0.40 0.07 19.04
N VAL A 78 -0.96 -0.56 17.99
CA VAL A 78 -0.41 -1.78 17.39
C VAL A 78 0.74 -1.45 16.45
N ARG A 79 1.79 -2.28 16.50
CA ARG A 79 2.89 -2.19 15.54
C ARG A 79 2.47 -2.82 14.21
N SER A 80 2.91 -2.20 13.13
CA SER A 80 2.71 -2.73 11.78
C SER A 80 4.05 -2.99 11.09
N TYR A 81 4.22 -4.19 10.58
CA TYR A 81 5.45 -4.66 9.96
C TYR A 81 5.31 -4.68 8.44
N THR A 82 6.43 -4.61 7.74
CA THR A 82 6.47 -4.84 6.30
C THR A 82 7.54 -5.87 5.98
N ILE A 83 7.18 -6.80 5.10
CA ILE A 83 8.11 -7.83 4.59
C ILE A 83 8.97 -7.31 3.41
N TYR A 84 8.83 -6.04 3.04
CA TYR A 84 9.56 -5.43 1.93
C TYR A 84 10.65 -4.48 2.43
N ASP A 85 11.77 -4.46 1.72
CA ASP A 85 12.76 -3.39 1.80
C ASP A 85 12.30 -2.23 0.88
N ASP A 86 11.24 -1.52 1.29
CA ASP A 86 10.62 -0.46 0.48
C ASP A 86 11.27 0.92 0.70
N GLY A 87 12.43 0.97 1.35
CA GLY A 87 13.18 2.21 1.60
C GLY A 87 12.43 3.22 2.48
N THR A 88 11.32 2.84 3.13
CA THR A 88 10.66 3.71 4.10
C THR A 88 11.58 3.90 5.31
N PRO A 89 12.05 5.12 5.62
CA PRO A 89 12.71 5.40 6.89
C PRO A 89 11.59 5.45 7.93
N SER A 90 11.24 4.29 8.46
CA SER A 90 10.20 4.18 9.45
C SER A 90 10.84 3.77 10.75
N SER A 91 10.77 4.65 11.74
CA SER A 91 10.91 4.31 13.16
C SER A 91 9.94 3.21 13.63
N LEU A 92 9.08 2.68 12.75
CA LEU A 92 7.98 1.75 13.01
C LEU A 92 8.13 0.41 12.27
N ALA A 93 9.06 0.28 11.32
CA ALA A 93 9.36 -0.98 10.65
C ALA A 93 10.63 -1.60 11.24
N ALA A 94 10.49 -2.37 12.33
CA ALA A 94 11.57 -3.25 12.76
C ALA A 94 11.84 -4.27 11.63
N ARG A 95 13.04 -4.26 11.06
CA ARG A 95 13.49 -5.23 10.05
C ARG A 95 13.37 -6.64 10.62
N ARG A 96 12.43 -7.45 10.13
CA ARG A 96 12.32 -8.88 10.45
C ARG A 96 12.23 -9.66 9.15
N GLN A 97 12.95 -10.78 9.08
CA GLN A 97 13.27 -11.44 7.83
C GLN A 97 12.18 -12.43 7.40
N THR A 98 11.27 -12.83 8.30
CA THR A 98 10.15 -13.72 7.93
C THR A 98 8.84 -13.41 8.66
N VAL A 99 7.72 -13.76 8.01
CA VAL A 99 6.35 -13.71 8.58
C VAL A 99 6.26 -14.53 9.88
N ALA A 100 7.02 -15.63 9.95
CA ALA A 100 7.08 -16.52 11.12
C ALA A 100 7.73 -15.85 12.35
N GLU A 101 8.76 -15.02 12.16
CA GLU A 101 9.40 -14.26 13.24
C GLU A 101 8.45 -13.20 13.82
N VAL A 102 7.67 -12.53 12.96
CA VAL A 102 6.70 -11.52 13.41
C VAL A 102 5.59 -12.17 14.23
N ALA A 103 5.05 -13.31 13.76
CA ALA A 103 4.01 -14.06 14.47
C ALA A 103 4.45 -14.65 15.83
N ALA A 104 5.76 -14.84 16.03
CA ALA A 104 6.30 -15.46 17.25
C ALA A 104 6.50 -14.49 18.42
N GLU A 105 6.55 -13.17 18.17
CA GLU A 105 7.04 -12.20 19.14
C GLU A 105 6.03 -11.14 19.59
N ASP A 106 4.92 -10.96 18.87
CA ASP A 106 3.94 -9.89 19.15
C ASP A 106 2.53 -10.49 19.28
N GLU A 107 1.80 -10.03 20.29
CA GLU A 107 0.46 -10.53 20.66
C GLU A 107 -0.54 -10.26 19.51
N HIS A 108 -0.43 -9.10 18.85
CA HIS A 108 -1.16 -8.79 17.62
C HIS A 108 -0.31 -7.98 16.64
N CYS A 109 -0.05 -8.53 15.45
CA CYS A 109 0.77 -7.86 14.45
C CYS A 109 0.05 -7.70 13.11
N PHE A 110 0.03 -6.48 12.58
CA PHE A 110 -0.40 -6.23 11.21
C PHE A 110 0.79 -6.33 10.27
N VAL A 111 0.69 -7.19 9.26
CA VAL A 111 1.75 -7.38 8.26
C VAL A 111 1.30 -6.82 6.92
N LYS A 112 1.97 -5.77 6.46
CA LYS A 112 1.73 -5.17 5.13
C LYS A 112 2.17 -6.13 4.04
N THR A 113 1.29 -6.37 3.06
CA THR A 113 1.62 -7.07 1.81
C THR A 113 0.93 -6.44 0.59
N HIS A 114 1.62 -6.52 -0.56
CA HIS A 114 1.13 -6.29 -1.91
C HIS A 114 1.17 -7.56 -2.76
N ASP A 115 1.64 -8.68 -2.18
CA ASP A 115 1.72 -9.95 -2.88
C ASP A 115 0.33 -10.56 -3.02
N ARG A 116 0.22 -11.53 -3.92
CA ARG A 116 -0.95 -12.40 -3.97
C ARG A 116 -1.06 -13.17 -2.66
N PRO A 117 -2.29 -13.52 -2.25
CA PRO A 117 -2.45 -14.28 -1.02
C PRO A 117 -1.83 -15.67 -1.14
N GLY A 118 -1.27 -16.14 -0.02
CA GLY A 118 -0.84 -17.53 0.15
C GLY A 118 -2.00 -18.44 0.57
N ASP A 119 -1.69 -19.69 0.90
CA ASP A 119 -2.67 -20.72 1.29
C ASP A 119 -2.99 -20.73 2.81
N ASP A 120 -2.70 -19.65 3.52
CA ASP A 120 -3.01 -19.48 4.94
C ASP A 120 -4.44 -18.98 5.19
N ASP A 121 -4.90 -19.07 6.45
CA ASP A 121 -6.21 -18.63 6.92
C ASP A 121 -6.16 -17.45 7.90
N TYR A 122 -5.07 -16.68 7.90
CA TYR A 122 -4.94 -15.51 8.76
C TYR A 122 -5.99 -14.44 8.41
N PRO A 123 -6.57 -13.76 9.42
CA PRO A 123 -7.46 -12.62 9.20
C PRO A 123 -6.82 -11.59 8.29
N THR A 124 -7.64 -10.96 7.45
CA THR A 124 -7.15 -9.99 6.47
C THR A 124 -7.98 -8.72 6.50
N LEU A 125 -7.33 -7.58 6.73
CA LEU A 125 -7.82 -6.27 6.31
C LEU A 125 -7.35 -6.01 4.88
N TYR A 126 -8.28 -6.07 3.92
CA TYR A 126 -7.97 -5.81 2.52
C TYR A 126 -8.40 -4.39 2.12
N LEU A 127 -7.42 -3.54 1.80
CA LEU A 127 -7.66 -2.18 1.34
C LEU A 127 -7.90 -2.17 -0.16
N VAL A 128 -9.08 -1.68 -0.55
CA VAL A 128 -9.47 -1.46 -1.94
C VAL A 128 -9.66 0.04 -2.20
N ARG A 129 -9.36 0.46 -3.43
CA ARG A 129 -9.53 1.82 -3.91
C ARG A 129 -9.98 1.76 -5.37
N ASP A 130 -10.67 2.80 -5.86
CA ASP A 130 -10.96 2.94 -7.30
C ASP A 130 -9.72 2.58 -8.14
N GLY A 131 -9.88 1.58 -9.02
CA GLY A 131 -8.76 1.04 -9.81
C GLY A 131 -8.07 2.10 -10.67
N ARG A 132 -8.80 3.11 -11.14
CA ARG A 132 -8.25 4.21 -11.95
C ARG A 132 -7.30 5.07 -11.12
N ASP A 133 -7.72 5.43 -9.92
CA ASP A 133 -6.92 6.21 -8.98
C ASP A 133 -5.67 5.44 -8.51
N SER A 134 -5.83 4.15 -8.19
CA SER A 134 -4.74 3.27 -7.78
C SER A 134 -3.69 3.15 -8.88
N LEU A 135 -4.09 2.87 -10.12
CA LEU A 135 -3.17 2.72 -11.25
C LEU A 135 -2.46 4.03 -11.61
N VAL A 136 -3.15 5.17 -11.60
CA VAL A 136 -2.52 6.49 -11.80
C VAL A 136 -1.49 6.78 -10.72
N SER A 137 -1.86 6.56 -9.45
CA SER A 137 -0.94 6.72 -8.32
C SER A 137 0.27 5.77 -8.45
N TYR A 138 0.05 4.57 -8.96
CA TYR A 138 1.10 3.58 -9.13
C TYR A 138 2.03 3.88 -10.30
N ALA A 139 1.51 4.36 -11.42
CA ALA A 139 2.33 4.84 -12.53
C ALA A 139 3.28 5.97 -12.08
N TRP A 140 2.77 6.94 -11.31
CA TRP A 140 3.62 8.00 -10.76
C TRP A 140 4.64 7.49 -9.76
N PHE A 141 4.22 6.64 -8.83
CA PHE A 141 5.12 6.04 -7.84
C PHE A 141 6.25 5.27 -8.53
N HIS A 142 5.91 4.42 -9.49
CA HIS A 142 6.89 3.64 -10.23
C HIS A 142 7.90 4.52 -10.99
N LEU A 143 7.44 5.58 -11.64
CA LEU A 143 8.33 6.47 -12.40
C LEU A 143 9.19 7.35 -11.51
N THR A 144 8.65 7.88 -10.41
CA THR A 144 9.34 8.87 -9.57
C THR A 144 10.12 8.25 -8.42
N VAL A 145 9.64 7.15 -7.85
CA VAL A 145 10.26 6.47 -6.71
C VAL A 145 11.10 5.30 -7.18
N ASP A 146 10.50 4.29 -7.83
CA ASP A 146 11.25 3.08 -8.23
C ASP A 146 12.32 3.39 -9.29
N ARG A 147 11.96 4.23 -10.27
CA ARG A 147 12.86 4.63 -11.36
C ARG A 147 13.62 5.93 -11.10
N GLN A 148 13.34 6.60 -9.97
CA GLN A 148 14.02 7.83 -9.54
C GLN A 148 14.04 8.94 -10.61
N LEU A 149 13.00 9.03 -11.44
CA LEU A 149 12.89 10.09 -12.45
C LEU A 149 12.32 11.35 -11.83
N ASP A 150 12.91 12.50 -12.16
CA ASP A 150 12.31 13.79 -11.86
C ASP A 150 10.95 13.89 -12.59
N ARG A 151 9.93 14.37 -11.87
CA ARG A 151 8.59 14.59 -12.41
C ARG A 151 8.62 15.51 -13.64
N ALA A 152 9.49 16.51 -13.67
CA ALA A 152 9.65 17.41 -14.81
C ALA A 152 10.21 16.70 -16.06
N ALA A 153 10.92 15.58 -15.90
CA ALA A 153 11.50 14.81 -16.99
C ALA A 153 10.56 13.70 -17.53
N ILE A 154 9.44 13.43 -16.85
CA ILE A 154 8.49 12.39 -17.26
C ILE A 154 7.63 12.92 -18.41
N SER A 155 7.93 12.46 -19.63
CA SER A 155 7.08 12.75 -20.80
C SER A 155 5.71 12.07 -20.70
N SER A 156 4.69 12.68 -21.31
CA SER A 156 3.35 12.08 -21.39
C SER A 156 3.38 10.69 -22.06
N LYS A 157 4.23 10.49 -23.09
CA LYS A 157 4.41 9.19 -23.74
C LYS A 157 4.91 8.12 -22.76
N LEU A 158 5.88 8.46 -21.91
CA LEU A 158 6.40 7.53 -20.91
C LEU A 158 5.34 7.18 -19.88
N PHE A 159 4.63 8.18 -19.34
CA PHE A 159 3.55 7.94 -18.39
C PHE A 159 2.44 7.06 -18.96
N ARG A 160 1.95 7.37 -20.18
CA ARG A 160 0.95 6.57 -20.91
C ARG A 160 1.41 5.13 -21.11
N GLY A 161 2.67 4.93 -21.50
CA GLY A 161 3.26 3.60 -21.67
C GLY A 161 3.28 2.80 -20.36
N THR A 162 3.73 3.44 -19.27
CA THR A 162 3.74 2.81 -17.94
C THR A 162 2.33 2.46 -17.47
N LEU A 163 1.36 3.37 -17.59
CA LEU A 163 -0.01 3.11 -17.17
C LEU A 163 -0.65 1.99 -18.01
N ARG A 164 -0.46 1.99 -19.33
CA ARG A 164 -0.92 0.89 -20.20
C ARG A 164 -0.37 -0.45 -19.73
N ASN A 165 0.94 -0.51 -19.42
CA ASN A 165 1.54 -1.74 -18.92
C ASN A 165 0.90 -2.17 -17.60
N LEU A 166 0.66 -1.26 -16.66
CA LEU A 166 0.01 -1.60 -15.38
C LEU A 166 -1.43 -2.11 -15.55
N ILE A 167 -2.16 -1.64 -16.55
CA ILE A 167 -3.51 -2.15 -16.89
C ILE A 167 -3.43 -3.60 -17.37
N THR A 168 -2.44 -3.93 -18.23
CA THR A 168 -2.42 -5.21 -18.96
C THR A 168 -1.45 -6.27 -18.41
N GLU A 169 -0.52 -5.92 -17.52
CA GLU A 169 0.60 -6.79 -17.14
C GLU A 169 0.18 -7.90 -16.16
N LYS A 170 -0.21 -9.05 -16.72
CA LYS A 170 -0.66 -10.24 -15.97
C LYS A 170 0.49 -11.00 -15.31
N ARG A 171 1.75 -10.77 -15.72
CA ARG A 171 2.94 -11.46 -15.17
C ARG A 171 3.63 -10.67 -14.07
N SER A 172 3.10 -9.51 -13.71
CA SER A 172 3.53 -8.78 -12.52
C SER A 172 3.41 -9.69 -11.28
N PRO A 173 4.35 -9.65 -10.32
CA PRO A 173 4.22 -10.39 -9.06
C PRO A 173 2.94 -10.01 -8.30
N PHE A 174 2.39 -8.82 -8.55
CA PHE A 174 1.16 -8.31 -7.95
C PHE A 174 -0.10 -8.60 -8.77
N ALA A 175 0.03 -9.29 -9.91
CA ALA A 175 -1.02 -9.46 -10.92
C ALA A 175 -1.61 -8.11 -11.40
N THR A 176 -2.75 -8.15 -12.08
CA THR A 176 -3.50 -6.93 -12.43
C THR A 176 -4.37 -6.48 -11.27
N TRP A 177 -4.82 -5.22 -11.27
CA TRP A 177 -5.67 -4.69 -10.18
C TRP A 177 -6.90 -5.57 -9.90
N SER A 178 -7.68 -5.91 -10.94
CA SER A 178 -8.92 -6.70 -10.77
C SER A 178 -8.64 -8.09 -10.24
N THR A 179 -7.60 -8.77 -10.75
CA THR A 179 -7.24 -10.13 -10.32
C THR A 179 -6.64 -10.17 -8.91
N HIS A 180 -5.95 -9.10 -8.50
CA HIS A 180 -5.47 -8.95 -7.12
C HIS A 180 -6.63 -8.75 -6.13
N VAL A 181 -7.59 -7.89 -6.48
CA VAL A 181 -8.79 -7.66 -5.66
C VAL A 181 -9.63 -8.92 -5.53
N ASP A 182 -9.87 -9.61 -6.65
CA ASP A 182 -10.60 -10.88 -6.68
C ASP A 182 -9.97 -11.92 -5.75
N ALA A 183 -8.65 -12.12 -5.88
CA ALA A 183 -7.92 -13.12 -5.10
C ALA A 183 -8.00 -12.88 -3.58
N TRP A 184 -7.86 -11.62 -3.14
CA TRP A 184 -7.90 -11.30 -1.72
C TRP A 184 -9.32 -11.29 -1.13
N LEU A 185 -10.31 -10.79 -1.88
CA LEU A 185 -11.71 -10.79 -1.44
C LEU A 185 -12.34 -12.18 -1.45
N GLY A 186 -11.83 -13.10 -2.27
CA GLY A 186 -12.22 -14.51 -2.28
C GLY A 186 -11.77 -15.31 -1.06
N ARG A 187 -10.90 -14.76 -0.21
CA ARG A 187 -10.40 -15.45 0.99
C ARG A 187 -11.41 -15.49 2.13
N PRO A 188 -11.35 -16.54 2.98
CA PRO A 188 -12.05 -16.52 4.25
C PRO A 188 -11.46 -15.44 5.17
N ARG A 189 -12.27 -14.96 6.12
CA ARG A 189 -11.85 -13.99 7.16
C ARG A 189 -11.21 -12.71 6.59
N THR A 190 -11.72 -12.23 5.46
CA THR A 190 -11.35 -10.92 4.87
C THR A 190 -12.41 -9.86 5.19
N ALA A 191 -11.98 -8.76 5.80
CA ALA A 191 -12.74 -7.52 5.92
C ALA A 191 -12.20 -6.52 4.88
N MET A 192 -13.10 -5.99 4.06
CA MET A 192 -12.76 -5.04 3.00
C MET A 192 -12.85 -3.62 3.55
N VAL A 193 -11.80 -2.82 3.30
CA VAL A 193 -11.74 -1.41 3.68
C VAL A 193 -11.61 -0.58 2.40
N ARG A 194 -12.57 0.32 2.15
CA ARG A 194 -12.46 1.27 1.04
C ARG A 194 -11.58 2.45 1.40
N PHE A 195 -10.65 2.80 0.51
CA PHE A 195 -9.77 3.95 0.69
C PHE A 195 -10.56 5.25 0.82
N GLU A 196 -11.65 5.38 0.08
CA GLU A 196 -12.53 6.53 0.07
C GLU A 196 -13.14 6.77 1.47
N GLN A 197 -13.63 5.71 2.12
CA GLN A 197 -14.13 5.77 3.49
C GLN A 197 -12.98 6.00 4.48
N LEU A 198 -11.83 5.34 4.27
CA LEU A 198 -10.68 5.45 5.13
C LEU A 198 -10.18 6.90 5.22
N ILE A 199 -10.19 7.67 4.14
CA ILE A 199 -9.74 9.07 4.20
C ILE A 199 -10.81 10.03 4.76
N GLU A 200 -12.09 9.67 4.66
CA GLU A 200 -13.20 10.48 5.16
C GLU A 200 -13.40 10.29 6.67
N ALA A 201 -13.42 9.03 7.13
CA ALA A 201 -13.61 8.66 8.53
C ALA A 201 -12.62 7.57 8.95
N PRO A 202 -11.32 7.90 9.14
CA PRO A 202 -10.26 6.89 9.27
C PRO A 202 -10.43 5.95 10.47
N GLN A 203 -10.69 6.53 11.65
CA GLN A 203 -10.88 5.76 12.87
C GLN A 203 -12.11 4.86 12.78
N ALA A 204 -13.27 5.43 12.42
CA ALA A 204 -14.52 4.67 12.32
C ALA A 204 -14.40 3.51 11.32
N THR A 205 -13.82 3.76 10.14
CA THR A 205 -13.66 2.76 9.08
C THR A 205 -12.82 1.57 9.54
N LEU A 206 -11.68 1.82 10.20
CA LEU A 206 -10.84 0.71 10.68
C LEU A 206 -11.42 0.02 11.91
N THR A 207 -12.10 0.74 12.80
CA THR A 207 -12.80 0.13 13.93
C THR A 207 -13.88 -0.84 13.50
N GLU A 208 -14.66 -0.48 12.48
CA GLU A 208 -15.65 -1.39 11.90
C GLU A 208 -14.99 -2.66 11.33
N ALA A 209 -13.90 -2.51 10.58
CA ALA A 209 -13.22 -3.64 9.95
C ALA A 209 -12.53 -4.56 10.99
N VAL A 210 -11.94 -4.00 12.04
CA VAL A 210 -11.38 -4.73 13.19
C VAL A 210 -12.47 -5.53 13.90
N ALA A 211 -13.63 -4.92 14.16
CA ALA A 211 -14.78 -5.57 14.77
C ALA A 211 -15.37 -6.68 13.89
N GLN A 212 -15.45 -6.49 12.57
CA GLN A 212 -15.89 -7.51 11.61
C GLN A 212 -15.03 -8.78 11.68
N LEU A 213 -13.72 -8.60 11.86
CA LEU A 213 -12.77 -9.70 12.02
C LEU A 213 -12.73 -10.30 13.43
N LYS A 214 -13.45 -9.70 14.38
CA LYS A 214 -13.47 -10.07 15.81
C LYS A 214 -12.07 -10.10 16.41
N LEU A 215 -11.22 -9.14 16.01
CA LEU A 215 -9.89 -9.01 16.59
C LEU A 215 -10.04 -8.44 18.01
N PRO A 216 -9.29 -8.95 18.99
CA PRO A 216 -9.36 -8.48 20.38
C PRO A 216 -8.56 -7.17 20.56
N LEU A 217 -8.89 -6.15 19.76
CA LEU A 217 -8.22 -4.85 19.77
C LEU A 217 -9.19 -3.77 20.23
N GLU A 218 -8.80 -3.05 21.28
CA GLU A 218 -9.56 -1.91 21.82
C GLU A 218 -8.85 -0.60 21.47
N PRO A 219 -9.59 0.44 21.03
CA PRO A 219 -9.01 1.75 20.79
C PRO A 219 -8.39 2.33 22.08
N ILE A 220 -7.24 2.98 21.95
CA ILE A 220 -6.61 3.70 23.07
C ILE A 220 -7.41 4.97 23.40
N ALA A 221 -7.45 5.34 24.68
CA ALA A 221 -8.26 6.47 25.16
C ALA A 221 -7.94 7.81 24.48
N GLU A 222 -6.68 8.01 24.08
CA GLU A 222 -6.18 9.22 23.41
C GLU A 222 -5.82 8.94 21.94
N ALA A 223 -6.67 8.19 21.24
CA ALA A 223 -6.47 7.83 19.84
C ALA A 223 -6.16 9.08 19.00
N ARG A 224 -5.08 9.01 18.21
CA ARG A 224 -4.67 10.11 17.32
C ARG A 224 -4.56 9.61 15.90
N VAL A 225 -5.28 10.27 15.00
CA VAL A 225 -5.12 10.04 13.55
C VAL A 225 -4.30 11.19 12.95
N PRO A 226 -3.19 10.92 12.25
CA PRO A 226 -2.42 11.97 11.59
C PRO A 226 -3.20 12.55 10.41
N THR A 227 -3.08 13.86 10.24
CA THR A 227 -3.68 14.60 9.13
C THR A 227 -2.92 14.35 7.83
N PHE A 228 -3.60 14.50 6.69
CA PHE A 228 -2.95 14.43 5.38
C PHE A 228 -1.78 15.42 5.26
N ALA A 229 -1.90 16.64 5.82
CA ALA A 229 -0.85 17.64 5.76
C ALA A 229 0.42 17.24 6.53
N GLU A 230 0.27 16.56 7.67
CA GLU A 230 1.40 16.00 8.43
C GLU A 230 2.09 14.90 7.63
N LEU A 231 1.30 13.93 7.11
CA LEU A 231 1.83 12.81 6.33
C LEU A 231 2.49 13.27 5.03
N HIS A 232 1.88 14.21 4.31
CA HIS A 232 2.44 14.78 3.08
C HIS A 232 3.76 15.51 3.32
N ARG A 233 3.89 16.21 4.45
CA ARG A 233 5.14 16.88 4.81
C ARG A 233 6.27 15.88 5.05
N GLN A 234 5.95 14.72 5.63
CA GLN A 234 6.93 13.67 5.93
C GLN A 234 7.31 12.86 4.69
N GLU A 235 6.33 12.43 3.90
CA GLU A 235 6.53 11.59 2.71
C GLU A 235 5.72 12.11 1.50
N PRO A 236 6.14 13.22 0.85
CA PRO A 236 5.34 13.88 -0.18
C PRO A 236 5.11 13.01 -1.43
N HIS A 237 6.06 12.12 -1.76
CA HIS A 237 5.94 11.18 -2.87
C HIS A 237 4.91 10.08 -2.61
N LYS A 238 4.75 9.65 -1.34
CA LYS A 238 3.80 8.62 -0.92
C LYS A 238 2.40 9.19 -0.73
N TYR A 239 2.27 10.38 -0.15
CA TYR A 239 0.98 11.01 0.14
C TYR A 239 0.69 12.15 -0.83
N ARG A 240 0.56 11.87 -2.13
CA ARG A 240 0.62 12.91 -3.19
C ARG A 240 -0.50 13.97 -3.19
N ARG A 241 -1.78 13.55 -3.15
CA ARG A 241 -2.93 14.46 -3.36
C ARG A 241 -3.99 14.45 -2.26
N GLY A 242 -4.07 13.38 -1.47
CA GLY A 242 -4.96 13.33 -0.30
C GLY A 242 -6.46 13.36 -0.61
N HIS A 243 -6.87 13.16 -1.86
CA HIS A 243 -8.27 13.13 -2.27
C HIS A 243 -8.56 12.01 -3.27
N VAL A 244 -9.84 11.66 -3.37
CA VAL A 244 -10.40 10.69 -4.32
C VAL A 244 -10.63 11.37 -5.67
N GLY A 245 -10.53 10.61 -6.76
CA GLY A 245 -10.91 11.08 -8.08
C GLY A 245 -9.80 11.80 -8.84
N SER A 246 -8.56 11.67 -8.38
CA SER A 246 -7.38 12.20 -9.07
C SER A 246 -7.26 11.68 -10.51
N TRP A 247 -7.82 10.50 -10.79
CA TRP A 247 -7.87 9.92 -12.11
C TRP A 247 -8.57 10.80 -13.15
N ARG A 248 -9.51 11.68 -12.75
CA ARG A 248 -10.25 12.53 -13.70
C ARG A 248 -9.35 13.46 -14.50
N ASP A 249 -8.29 13.97 -13.87
CA ASP A 249 -7.35 14.89 -14.54
C ASP A 249 -6.10 14.19 -15.08
N GLU A 250 -5.84 12.96 -14.64
CA GLU A 250 -4.53 12.29 -14.84
C GLU A 250 -4.62 10.98 -15.62
N PHE A 251 -5.81 10.36 -15.69
CA PHE A 251 -6.01 9.14 -16.46
C PHE A 251 -6.19 9.51 -17.93
N PRO A 252 -5.28 9.08 -18.83
CA PRO A 252 -5.38 9.38 -20.25
C PRO A 252 -6.66 8.76 -20.82
N VAL A 253 -7.51 9.59 -21.42
CA VAL A 253 -8.84 9.20 -21.91
C VAL A 253 -8.75 8.02 -22.87
N GLU A 254 -7.73 7.97 -23.72
CA GLU A 254 -7.56 6.88 -24.68
C GLU A 254 -7.19 5.52 -24.06
N LEU A 255 -6.89 5.46 -22.75
CA LEU A 255 -6.66 4.23 -22.00
C LEU A 255 -7.87 3.79 -21.19
N LEU A 256 -8.94 4.59 -21.09
CA LEU A 256 -10.13 4.25 -20.31
C LEU A 256 -10.84 3.03 -20.87
N ASP A 257 -11.01 2.93 -22.19
CA ASP A 257 -11.64 1.77 -22.83
C ASP A 257 -10.89 0.47 -22.52
N LEU A 258 -9.55 0.51 -22.61
CA LEU A 258 -8.69 -0.61 -22.25
C LEU A 258 -8.81 -0.96 -20.75
N PHE A 259 -8.85 0.04 -19.88
CA PHE A 259 -9.06 -0.16 -18.45
C PHE A 259 -10.41 -0.85 -18.17
N TRP A 260 -11.49 -0.38 -18.77
CA TRP A 260 -12.82 -0.96 -18.59
C TRP A 260 -12.93 -2.36 -19.18
N GLN A 261 -12.25 -2.63 -20.29
CA GLN A 261 -12.14 -3.97 -20.85
C GLN A 261 -11.47 -4.96 -19.88
N GLU A 262 -10.38 -4.56 -19.21
CA GLU A 262 -9.61 -5.46 -18.32
C GLU A 262 -10.14 -5.51 -16.87
N HIS A 263 -10.76 -4.43 -16.38
CA HIS A 263 -11.11 -4.26 -14.96
C HIS A 263 -12.58 -3.93 -14.71
N GLY A 264 -13.39 -3.70 -15.74
CA GLY A 264 -14.75 -3.20 -15.63
C GLY A 264 -15.67 -4.08 -14.79
N ASN A 265 -15.61 -5.40 -14.97
CA ASN A 265 -16.42 -6.34 -14.17
C ASN A 265 -16.16 -6.16 -12.66
N MET A 266 -14.89 -6.10 -12.25
CA MET A 266 -14.53 -5.92 -10.84
C MET A 266 -14.87 -4.51 -10.35
N MET A 267 -14.68 -3.49 -11.19
CA MET A 267 -15.12 -2.12 -10.87
C MET A 267 -16.61 -2.07 -10.56
N GLN A 268 -17.45 -2.68 -11.40
CA GLN A 268 -18.90 -2.74 -11.21
C GLN A 268 -19.30 -3.54 -9.97
N LEU A 269 -18.67 -4.70 -9.73
CA LEU A 269 -18.89 -5.49 -8.50
C LEU A 269 -18.59 -4.70 -7.23
N LEU A 270 -17.60 -3.80 -7.29
CA LEU A 270 -17.24 -2.90 -6.20
C LEU A 270 -18.01 -1.57 -6.25
N GLY A 271 -19.04 -1.43 -7.10
CA GLY A 271 -19.86 -0.23 -7.17
C GLY A 271 -19.15 1.00 -7.76
N TYR A 272 -18.00 0.84 -8.40
CA TYR A 272 -17.35 1.90 -9.16
C TYR A 272 -17.94 1.96 -10.57
N GLY A 273 -18.60 3.07 -10.88
CA GLY A 273 -19.15 3.35 -12.20
C GLY A 273 -18.20 4.17 -13.08
N GLU A 274 -18.53 4.25 -14.36
CA GLU A 274 -17.83 5.12 -15.32
C GLU A 274 -17.84 6.58 -14.84
N ASP A 275 -19.00 7.05 -14.39
CA ASP A 275 -19.22 8.43 -13.94
C ASP A 275 -19.18 8.62 -12.41
N SER A 276 -18.91 7.57 -11.63
CA SER A 276 -19.18 7.56 -10.17
C SER A 276 -18.46 8.71 -9.45
N THR A 277 -19.22 9.76 -9.14
CA THR A 277 -18.88 10.94 -8.33
C THR A 277 -19.37 10.82 -6.89
N ASN A 278 -20.19 9.82 -6.58
CA ASN A 278 -20.66 9.51 -5.24
C ASN A 278 -20.79 8.00 -5.10
N LEU A 279 -20.01 7.41 -4.21
CA LEU A 279 -20.35 6.10 -3.68
C LEU A 279 -21.49 6.35 -2.68
N ALA A 280 -22.74 6.10 -3.08
CA ALA A 280 -23.78 5.79 -2.09
C ALA A 280 -23.42 4.41 -1.52
N ILE A 281 -22.70 4.40 -0.40
CA ILE A 281 -22.19 3.19 0.24
C ILE A 281 -23.28 2.66 1.16
N ASP A 282 -24.20 1.85 0.63
CA ASP A 282 -25.20 1.14 1.44
C ASP A 282 -25.57 -0.24 0.84
N ALA A 283 -24.60 -0.95 0.27
CA ALA A 283 -24.78 -2.35 -0.10
C ALA A 283 -23.83 -3.25 0.71
N PRO A 284 -24.33 -4.00 1.72
CA PRO A 284 -23.53 -5.03 2.36
C PRO A 284 -23.21 -6.09 1.31
N TRP A 285 -21.95 -6.17 0.89
CA TRP A 285 -21.45 -7.12 -0.10
C TRP A 285 -21.55 -8.60 0.34
N ARG A 286 -22.18 -8.89 1.49
CA ARG A 286 -22.48 -10.23 2.00
C ARG A 286 -23.98 -10.49 2.17
N ALA A 287 -24.78 -10.21 1.14
CA ALA A 287 -26.14 -10.72 1.03
C ALA A 287 -26.34 -11.46 -0.30
N ALA A 288 -25.46 -12.42 -0.62
CA ALA A 288 -25.71 -13.44 -1.64
C ALA A 288 -24.78 -14.65 -1.44
N ALA A 289 -25.11 -15.49 -0.48
CA ALA A 289 -24.78 -16.92 -0.49
C ALA A 289 -25.77 -17.61 0.47
N GLY A 290 -26.98 -17.85 -0.04
CA GLY A 290 -27.84 -18.93 0.43
C GLY A 290 -27.51 -20.20 -0.33
#